data_AF-A0A7J0BI95-F1
#
_entry.id   AF-A0A7J0BI95-F1
#
_cell.length_a   1.000
_cell.length_b   1.000
_cell.length_c   1.000
_cell.angle_alpha   90.00
_cell.angle_beta   90.00
_cell.angle_gamma   90.00
#
_symmetry.space_group_name_H-M   'P 1'
#
loop_
_entity.id
_entity.type
_entity.pdbx_description
1 polymer ?
#
loop_
_entity_poly.entity_id
_entity_poly.type
_entity_poly.pdbx_seq_one_letter_code
_entity_poly.pdbx_strand_id
1 'polypeptide(L)'
;MAKEKTPTVTGTVMYLGPTLRGARHVVHGTIFKGGVPRHLEKELTADPDYAALFVPVADVGAARKELKNATSVLAHCARRVAEKG
;
A
#
# COMPACT_ATOMS: atom_id res chain seq x y z
N MET A 1 -15.08 26.00 11.60
CA MET A 1 -14.11 25.01 12.10
C MET A 1 -14.27 23.74 11.28
N ALA A 2 -13.51 23.62 10.18
CA ALA A 2 -13.52 22.41 9.36
C ALA A 2 -12.69 21.35 10.08
N LYS A 3 -13.36 20.30 10.57
CA LYS A 3 -12.70 19.20 11.27
C LYS A 3 -11.70 18.53 10.32
N GLU A 4 -10.46 18.45 10.79
CA GLU A 4 -9.34 17.74 10.20
C GLU A 4 -9.77 16.36 9.69
N LYS A 5 -9.55 16.14 8.40
CA LYS A 5 -9.72 14.85 7.75
C LYS A 5 -8.49 14.02 8.09
N THR A 6 -8.42 13.48 9.30
CA THR A 6 -7.52 12.36 9.61
C THR A 6 -7.96 11.24 8.67
N PRO A 7 -7.12 10.75 7.73
CA PRO A 7 -7.53 9.64 6.90
C PRO A 7 -7.38 8.38 7.74
N THR A 8 -8.29 8.17 8.69
CA THR A 8 -8.62 6.81 9.09
C THR A 8 -9.13 6.17 7.82
N VAL A 9 -8.29 5.35 7.15
CA VAL A 9 -8.71 4.58 5.98
C VAL A 9 -9.65 3.48 6.46
N THR A 10 -10.83 3.85 6.95
CA THR A 10 -11.99 2.98 7.15
C THR A 10 -12.52 2.64 5.76
N GLY A 11 -11.85 1.71 5.09
CA GLY A 11 -12.13 1.34 3.72
C GLY A 11 -11.44 0.04 3.33
N THR A 12 -11.97 -0.64 2.32
CA THR A 12 -11.28 -1.80 1.76
C THR A 12 -10.07 -1.29 0.98
N VAL A 13 -8.88 -1.78 1.31
CA VAL A 13 -7.63 -1.44 0.62
C VAL A 13 -7.08 -2.66 -0.10
N MET A 14 -6.36 -2.43 -1.18
CA MET A 14 -5.66 -3.45 -1.94
C MET A 14 -4.17 -3.15 -1.91
N TYR A 15 -3.39 -4.19 -1.65
CA TYR A 15 -1.95 -4.10 -1.75
C TYR A 15 -1.52 -4.25 -3.23
N LEU A 16 -0.84 -3.24 -3.77
CA LEU A 16 -0.36 -3.20 -5.16
C LEU A 16 1.17 -3.31 -5.27
N GLY A 17 1.86 -3.74 -4.23
CA GLY A 17 3.31 -3.93 -4.22
C GLY A 17 3.81 -5.31 -4.67
N PRO A 18 5.12 -5.56 -4.56
CA PRO A 18 5.72 -6.87 -4.83
C PRO A 18 5.28 -7.93 -3.82
N THR A 19 5.34 -9.21 -4.18
CA THR A 19 4.98 -10.26 -3.21
C THR A 19 6.08 -10.43 -2.17
N LEU A 20 5.75 -10.17 -0.90
CA LEU A 20 6.66 -10.25 0.25
C LEU A 20 6.52 -11.58 0.98
N ARG A 21 7.63 -12.08 1.54
CA ARG A 21 7.69 -13.32 2.33
C ARG A 21 8.20 -13.04 3.75
N GLY A 22 7.97 -13.97 4.68
CA GLY A 22 8.41 -13.83 6.07
C GLY A 22 7.44 -13.02 6.94
N ALA A 23 7.98 -12.15 7.80
CA ALA A 23 7.19 -11.40 8.79
C ALA A 23 6.17 -10.41 8.18
N ARG A 24 6.41 -9.97 6.95
CA ARG A 24 5.55 -9.04 6.19
C ARG A 24 4.79 -9.75 5.07
N HIS A 25 4.42 -11.01 5.27
CA HIS A 25 3.85 -11.81 4.20
C HIS A 25 2.58 -11.18 3.61
N VAL A 26 2.70 -10.68 2.38
CA VAL A 26 1.59 -10.11 1.62
C VAL A 26 1.82 -10.37 0.15
N VAL A 27 0.76 -10.74 -0.55
CA VAL A 27 0.83 -11.05 -1.99
C VAL A 27 0.29 -9.87 -2.78
N HIS A 28 0.88 -9.62 -3.95
CA HIS A 28 0.35 -8.63 -4.88
C HIS A 28 -1.15 -8.86 -5.13
N GLY A 29 -1.95 -7.82 -4.96
CA GLY A 29 -3.39 -7.86 -5.12
C GLY A 29 -4.17 -8.43 -3.94
N THR A 30 -3.54 -8.61 -2.78
CA THR A 30 -4.26 -8.93 -1.53
C THR A 30 -5.19 -7.77 -1.17
N ILE A 31 -6.45 -8.09 -0.87
CA ILE A 31 -7.46 -7.12 -0.46
C ILE A 31 -7.67 -7.26 1.06
N PHE A 32 -7.54 -6.14 1.77
CA PHE A 32 -7.81 -6.04 3.19
C PHE A 32 -9.12 -5.29 3.42
N LYS A 33 -10.10 -6.00 3.99
CA LYS A 33 -11.39 -5.42 4.38
C LYS A 33 -11.26 -4.79 5.76
N GLY A 34 -11.54 -3.50 5.86
CA GLY A 34 -11.42 -2.75 7.12
C GLY A 34 -10.08 -2.04 7.34
N GLY A 35 -9.29 -1.84 6.28
CA GLY A 35 -8.00 -1.15 6.34
C GLY A 35 -6.81 -2.11 6.48
N VAL A 36 -5.65 -1.55 6.80
CA VAL A 36 -4.40 -2.31 6.91
C VAL A 36 -4.40 -3.14 8.21
N PRO A 37 -3.97 -4.41 8.19
CA PRO A 37 -3.98 -5.24 9.38
C PRO A 37 -2.94 -4.79 10.42
N ARG A 38 -3.32 -4.92 11.70
CA ARG A 38 -2.55 -4.43 12.87
C ARG A 38 -1.10 -4.92 12.94
N HIS A 39 -0.84 -6.14 12.47
CA HIS A 39 0.50 -6.72 12.47
C HIS A 39 1.44 -6.07 11.44
N LEU A 40 0.90 -5.39 10.42
CA LEU A 40 1.67 -4.66 9.42
C LEU A 40 1.85 -3.17 9.78
N GLU A 41 1.07 -2.60 10.71
CA GLU A 41 1.14 -1.16 11.04
C GLU A 41 2.55 -0.70 11.45
N LYS A 42 3.29 -1.54 12.18
CA LYS A 42 4.69 -1.26 12.53
C LYS A 42 5.56 -1.10 11.29
N GLU A 43 5.31 -1.92 10.28
CA GLU A 43 6.09 -1.98 9.05
C GLU A 43 5.70 -0.88 8.08
N LEU A 44 4.43 -0.50 8.04
CA LEU A 44 3.99 0.70 7.33
C LEU A 44 4.55 1.98 7.95
N THR A 45 4.71 2.01 9.28
CA THR A 45 5.31 3.14 9.99
C THR A 45 6.82 3.20 9.76
N ALA A 46 7.48 2.04 9.69
CA ALA A 46 8.91 1.94 9.43
C ALA A 46 9.26 2.24 7.97
N ASP A 47 8.40 1.89 7.03
CA ASP A 47 8.63 2.06 5.60
C ASP A 47 7.46 2.80 4.92
N PRO A 48 7.60 4.10 4.64
CA PRO A 48 6.56 4.87 3.96
C PRO A 48 6.36 4.43 2.50
N ASP A 49 7.37 3.83 1.85
CA ASP A 49 7.21 3.25 0.51
C ASP A 49 6.30 2.02 0.58
N TYR A 50 6.35 1.24 1.67
CA TYR A 50 5.45 0.12 1.90
C TYR A 50 4.00 0.58 2.14
N ALA A 51 3.82 1.63 2.96
CA ALA A 51 2.51 2.21 3.21
C ALA A 51 1.85 2.73 1.93
N ALA A 52 2.63 3.33 1.01
CA ALA A 52 2.13 3.84 -0.26
C ALA A 52 1.55 2.76 -1.19
N LEU A 53 1.91 1.49 -0.98
CA LEU A 53 1.43 0.36 -1.79
C LEU A 53 0.05 -0.15 -1.35
N PHE A 54 -0.49 0.36 -0.23
CA PHE A 54 -1.85 0.07 0.21
C PHE A 54 -2.79 1.13 -0.36
N VAL A 55 -3.48 0.78 -1.43
CA VAL A 55 -4.35 1.71 -2.16
C VAL A 55 -5.82 1.39 -1.88
N PRO A 56 -6.68 2.39 -1.60
CA PRO A 56 -8.11 2.18 -1.52
C PRO A 56 -8.65 1.52 -2.79
N VAL A 57 -9.57 0.54 -2.66
CA VAL A 57 -10.11 -0.18 -3.83
C VAL A 57 -10.78 0.74 -4.87
N ALA A 58 -11.30 1.89 -4.44
CA ALA A 58 -11.85 2.91 -5.31
C ALA A 58 -10.80 3.50 -6.29
N ASP A 59 -9.54 3.59 -5.86
CA ASP A 59 -8.44 4.21 -6.60
C ASP A 59 -7.50 3.20 -7.26
N VAL A 60 -7.74 1.89 -7.05
CA VAL A 60 -6.90 0.81 -7.61
C VAL A 60 -6.77 0.90 -9.13
N GLY A 61 -7.80 1.36 -9.85
CA GLY A 61 -7.73 1.53 -11.30
C GLY A 61 -6.66 2.54 -11.73
N ALA A 62 -6.62 3.70 -11.06
CA ALA A 62 -5.63 4.74 -11.29
C ALA A 62 -4.24 4.29 -10.83
N ALA A 63 -4.15 3.71 -9.63
CA ALA A 63 -2.89 3.22 -9.08
C ALA A 63 -2.28 2.09 -9.92
N ARG A 64 -3.07 1.18 -10.49
CA ARG A 64 -2.57 0.17 -11.43
C ARG A 64 -2.00 0.80 -12.70
N LYS A 65 -2.62 1.87 -13.21
CA LYS A 65 -2.10 2.61 -14.37
C LYS A 65 -0.79 3.30 -14.02
N GLU A 66 -0.68 3.84 -12.81
CA GLU A 66 0.54 4.43 -12.29
C GLU A 66 1.65 3.38 -12.13
N LEU A 67 1.35 2.22 -11.53
CA LEU A 67 2.30 1.11 -11.37
C LEU A 67 2.86 0.60 -12.70
N LYS A 68 2.08 0.65 -13.78
CA LYS A 68 2.54 0.33 -15.14
C LYS A 68 3.52 1.37 -15.69
N ASN A 69 3.48 2.60 -15.20
CA ASN A 69 4.44 3.63 -15.55
C ASN A 69 5.68 3.49 -14.65
N ALA A 70 6.79 3.01 -15.21
CA ALA A 70 8.03 2.75 -14.49
C ALA A 70 8.66 3.99 -13.83
N THR A 71 8.33 5.20 -14.29
CA THR A 71 8.81 6.46 -13.71
C THR A 71 7.86 7.07 -12.68
N SER A 72 6.76 6.37 -12.37
CA SER A 72 5.81 6.85 -11.38
C SER A 72 6.30 6.66 -9.95
N VAL A 73 5.72 7.44 -9.05
CA VAL A 73 6.01 7.34 -7.61
C VAL A 73 5.67 5.94 -7.11
N LEU A 74 4.48 5.42 -7.46
CA LEU A 74 4.05 4.10 -7.02
C LEU A 74 4.97 2.97 -7.52
N ALA A 75 5.46 3.05 -8.77
CA ALA A 75 6.43 2.09 -9.30
C ALA A 75 7.78 2.17 -8.57
N HIS A 76 8.26 3.38 -8.24
CA HIS A 76 9.46 3.56 -7.45
C HIS A 76 9.33 3.03 -6.02
N CYS A 77 8.18 3.23 -5.37
CA CYS A 77 7.89 2.64 -4.06
C CYS A 77 7.85 1.12 -4.13
N ALA A 78 7.17 0.54 -5.13
CA ALA A 78 7.10 -0.91 -5.32
C ALA A 78 8.48 -1.53 -5.52
N ARG A 79 9.35 -0.87 -6.30
CA ARG A 79 10.73 -1.33 -6.51
C ARG A 79 11.55 -1.29 -5.22
N ARG A 80 11.51 -0.18 -4.48
CA ARG A 80 12.24 -0.03 -3.22
C ARG A 80 11.81 -1.05 -2.18
N VAL A 81 10.51 -1.35 -2.12
CA VAL A 81 9.98 -2.40 -1.23
C VAL A 81 10.43 -3.79 -1.69
N ALA A 82 10.51 -4.05 -3.00
CA ALA A 82 11.00 -5.32 -3.52
C ALA A 82 12.48 -5.56 -3.18
N GLU A 83 13.30 -4.50 -3.16
CA GLU A 83 14.71 -4.58 -2.79
C GLU A 83 14.94 -4.87 -1.29
N LYS A 84 13.94 -4.60 -0.45
CA LYS A 84 13.98 -4.82 1.01
C LYS A 84 13.24 -6.09 1.47
N GLY A 85 12.55 -6.76 0.54
CA GLY A 85 11.56 -7.82 0.79
C GLY A 85 12.08 -9.24 0.71
#